data_AF-A0A9W9MNF5-F1
#
_entry.id   AF-A0A9W9MNF5-F1
#
_cell.length_a   1.000
_cell.length_b   1.000
_cell.length_c   1.000
_cell.angle_alpha   90.00
_cell.angle_beta   90.00
_cell.angle_gamma   90.00
#
_symmetry.space_group_name_H-M   'P 1'
#
loop_
_entity.id
_entity.type
_entity.pdbx_description
1 polymer ?
#
loop_
_entity_poly.entity_id
_entity_poly.type
_entity_poly.pdbx_seq_one_letter_code
_entity_poly.pdbx_strand_id
1 'polypeptide(L)'
;MAAPDDGAFRILVINPNTSIHMTEALKPILERLNYADVRFKYFTAPNETLTINGRNGRLCEPIASINSGEDSAKSALNCTSVLELVPQYDAFLVACYSCHPLVGMLRQQIRNTDQTTPRKKYVTGIFEASVTASLSLISAFDFASPGALKKKQVEETFGIITTGSAWKDELTRGVTEMLVGQGSSPRFAGVETTGLTAVELHTTAWEEVKQRIIEATQRLLRNAPSPVGAICLGCAGMAGMEEAIREGCVQAYGEEGHRVRIVDGVVAGAGNLVASCKAAF
;
A
#
# COMPACT_ATOMS: atom_id res chain seq x y z
N MET A 1 22.88 14.86 22.89
CA MET A 1 23.41 13.50 23.13
C MET A 1 22.45 12.53 22.47
N ALA A 2 22.92 11.74 21.51
CA ALA A 2 22.08 10.69 20.89
C ALA A 2 21.75 9.64 21.95
N ALA A 3 20.48 9.24 22.05
CA ALA A 3 20.09 8.14 22.92
C ALA A 3 20.88 6.87 22.56
N PRO A 4 21.19 5.99 23.54
CA PRO A 4 21.86 4.73 23.24
C PRO A 4 21.02 3.95 22.21
N ASP A 5 21.69 3.41 21.19
CA ASP A 5 21.12 2.49 20.20
C ASP A 5 20.65 1.24 20.97
N ASP A 6 19.34 1.14 21.24
CA ASP A 6 18.73 -0.01 21.92
C ASP A 6 18.70 -1.26 21.03
N GLY A 7 19.30 -1.19 19.83
CA GLY A 7 19.31 -2.23 18.83
C GLY A 7 18.02 -2.30 18.01
N ALA A 8 16.99 -1.52 18.34
CA ALA A 8 15.72 -1.54 17.62
C ALA A 8 15.79 -0.78 16.29
N PHE A 9 15.08 -1.29 15.29
CA PHE A 9 14.91 -0.60 14.02
C PHE A 9 13.85 0.49 14.13
N ARG A 10 14.15 1.68 13.62
CA ARG A 10 13.22 2.81 13.59
C ARG A 10 12.61 2.92 12.20
N ILE A 11 11.31 2.70 12.10
CA ILE A 11 10.56 2.78 10.84
C ILE A 11 9.67 4.03 10.88
N LEU A 12 9.87 4.93 9.92
CA LEU A 12 9.01 6.12 9.75
C LEU A 12 7.82 5.79 8.85
N VAL A 13 6.63 5.82 9.41
CA VAL A 13 5.35 5.68 8.72
C VAL A 13 4.87 7.06 8.32
N ILE A 14 4.75 7.29 7.03
CA ILE A 14 4.53 8.60 6.44
C ILE A 14 3.11 8.62 5.88
N ASN A 15 2.22 9.36 6.51
CA ASN A 15 0.97 9.77 5.90
C ASN A 15 1.22 11.04 5.06
N PRO A 16 1.14 10.97 3.72
CA PRO A 16 1.43 12.12 2.87
C PRO A 16 0.28 13.13 2.75
N ASN A 17 -0.87 12.90 3.39
CA ASN A 17 -1.92 13.90 3.53
C ASN A 17 -1.86 14.58 4.92
N THR A 18 -2.61 15.68 5.06
CA THR A 18 -2.58 16.50 6.28
C THR A 18 -3.50 15.99 7.40
N SER A 19 -4.18 14.86 7.20
CA SER A 19 -5.08 14.29 8.19
C SER A 19 -4.32 13.60 9.31
N ILE A 20 -4.27 14.25 10.47
CA ILE A 20 -3.77 13.64 11.71
C ILE A 20 -4.61 12.41 12.06
N HIS A 21 -5.93 12.47 11.87
CA HIS A 21 -6.84 11.34 12.12
C HIS A 21 -6.44 10.08 11.33
N MET A 22 -6.10 10.21 10.04
CA MET A 22 -5.63 9.07 9.25
C MET A 22 -4.31 8.51 9.79
N THR A 23 -3.43 9.38 10.30
CA THR A 23 -2.17 8.94 10.91
C THR A 23 -2.41 8.18 12.22
N GLU A 24 -3.31 8.67 13.07
CA GLU A 24 -3.70 8.01 14.32
C GLU A 24 -4.36 6.65 14.05
N ALA A 25 -5.16 6.52 12.99
CA ALA A 25 -5.76 5.26 12.59
C ALA A 25 -4.74 4.16 12.20
N LEU A 26 -3.53 4.53 11.77
CA LEU A 26 -2.46 3.58 11.45
C LEU A 26 -1.80 2.96 12.68
N LYS A 27 -1.83 3.66 13.82
CA LYS A 27 -1.17 3.23 15.06
C LYS A 27 -1.66 1.87 15.56
N PRO A 28 -2.97 1.67 15.82
CA PRO A 28 -3.45 0.38 16.32
C PRO A 28 -3.25 -0.77 15.33
N ILE A 29 -3.15 -0.50 14.02
CA ILE A 29 -2.84 -1.52 13.02
C ILE A 29 -1.42 -2.04 13.22
N LEU A 30 -0.46 -1.13 13.34
CA LEU A 30 0.96 -1.46 13.47
C LEU A 30 1.33 -1.96 14.88
N GLU A 31 0.69 -1.44 15.92
CA GLU A 31 0.86 -1.91 17.30
C GLU A 31 0.44 -3.39 17.44
N ARG A 32 -0.63 -3.81 16.76
CA ARG A 32 -1.09 -5.21 16.76
C ARG A 32 -0.07 -6.19 16.16
N LEU A 33 0.90 -5.72 15.36
CA LEU A 33 1.96 -6.58 14.84
C LEU A 33 2.99 -6.98 15.91
N ASN A 34 3.02 -6.26 17.05
CA ASN A 34 3.76 -6.63 18.26
C ASN A 34 5.25 -6.95 18.02
N TYR A 35 5.94 -6.16 17.20
CA TYR A 35 7.38 -6.29 17.00
C TYR A 35 8.15 -5.72 18.21
N ALA A 36 8.87 -6.58 18.93
CA ALA A 36 9.62 -6.18 20.13
C ALA A 36 10.86 -5.32 19.81
N ASP A 37 11.45 -5.48 18.63
CA ASP A 37 12.71 -4.87 18.18
C ASP A 37 12.51 -3.81 17.09
N VAL A 38 11.29 -3.26 16.99
CA VAL A 38 10.93 -2.25 15.99
C VAL A 38 10.16 -1.11 16.65
N ARG A 39 10.54 0.13 16.33
CA ARG A 39 9.90 1.36 16.76
C ARG A 39 9.26 2.03 15.55
N PHE A 40 7.94 1.95 15.43
CA PHE A 40 7.22 2.77 14.46
C PHE A 40 7.16 4.22 14.95
N LYS A 41 7.55 5.15 14.09
CA LYS A 41 7.33 6.60 14.24
C LYS A 41 6.43 7.06 13.12
N TYR A 42 5.78 8.20 13.33
CA TYR A 42 4.72 8.66 12.45
C TYR A 42 5.01 10.08 11.99
N PHE A 43 4.74 10.33 10.72
CA PHE A 43 4.78 11.65 10.10
C PHE A 43 3.45 11.90 9.40
N THR A 44 2.91 13.10 9.59
CA THR A 44 1.75 13.62 8.86
C THR A 44 2.23 14.79 8.03
N ALA A 45 1.77 14.91 6.79
CA ALA A 45 2.16 16.02 5.94
C ALA A 45 1.78 17.37 6.58
N PRO A 46 2.62 18.41 6.43
CA PRO A 46 2.34 19.73 6.98
C PRO A 46 1.02 20.30 6.46
N ASN A 47 0.24 20.90 7.36
CA ASN A 47 -1.01 21.58 7.03
C ASN A 47 -0.79 23.08 6.79
N GLU A 48 0.20 23.41 5.97
CA GLU A 48 0.56 24.77 5.60
C GLU A 48 1.08 24.80 4.17
N THR A 49 0.99 25.97 3.53
CA THR A 49 1.50 26.16 2.17
C THR A 49 3.03 26.23 2.20
N LEU A 50 3.70 25.32 1.48
CA LEU A 50 5.16 25.24 1.44
C LEU A 50 5.71 25.83 0.15
N THR A 51 6.89 26.46 0.24
CA THR A 51 7.66 26.86 -0.95
C THR A 51 8.55 25.71 -1.39
N ILE A 52 8.39 25.24 -2.63
CA ILE A 52 9.20 24.13 -3.15
C ILE A 52 10.58 24.65 -3.58
N ASN A 53 11.61 24.23 -2.84
CA ASN A 53 13.01 24.48 -3.22
C ASN A 53 13.31 23.87 -4.60
N GLY A 54 13.93 24.64 -5.50
CA GLY A 54 14.32 24.18 -6.84
C GLY A 54 13.23 24.26 -7.93
N ARG A 55 12.02 24.77 -7.64
CA ARG A 55 10.98 25.06 -8.65
C ARG A 55 10.59 26.55 -8.69
N ASN A 56 11.58 27.44 -8.74
CA ASN A 56 11.39 28.90 -8.84
C ASN A 56 10.43 29.48 -7.77
N GLY A 57 10.42 28.91 -6.56
CA GLY A 57 9.54 29.37 -5.49
C GLY A 57 8.06 29.03 -5.67
N ARG A 58 7.70 28.01 -6.48
CA ARG A 58 6.31 27.53 -6.56
C ARG A 58 5.80 27.12 -5.18
N LEU A 59 4.58 27.58 -4.88
CA LEU A 59 3.84 27.18 -3.70
C LEU A 59 3.23 25.78 -3.91
N CYS A 60 3.25 24.99 -2.84
CA CYS A 60 2.57 23.71 -2.71
C CYS A 60 1.51 23.85 -1.61
N GLU A 61 0.25 23.74 -2.01
CA GLU A 61 -0.85 23.77 -1.04
C GLU A 61 -0.94 22.44 -0.28
N PRO A 62 -1.42 22.46 0.98
CA PRO A 62 -1.66 21.26 1.76
C PRO A 62 -2.75 20.39 1.11
N ILE A 63 -2.57 19.07 1.16
CA ILE A 63 -3.51 18.08 0.60
C ILE A 63 -4.17 17.32 1.75
N ALA A 64 -5.42 17.64 2.05
CA ALA A 64 -6.18 16.98 3.12
C ALA A 64 -6.59 15.55 2.79
N SER A 65 -6.90 15.28 1.50
CA SER A 65 -7.23 13.95 0.99
C SER A 65 -6.64 13.79 -0.40
N ILE A 66 -5.98 12.65 -0.64
CA ILE A 66 -5.40 12.30 -1.94
C ILE A 66 -6.47 11.50 -2.68
N ASN A 67 -7.04 12.06 -3.75
CA ASN A 67 -8.13 11.44 -4.50
C ASN A 67 -7.77 11.16 -5.97
N SER A 68 -6.54 11.46 -6.38
CA SER A 68 -6.04 11.29 -7.74
C SER A 68 -4.53 11.09 -7.79
N GLY A 69 -4.02 10.66 -8.95
CA GLY A 69 -2.58 10.62 -9.24
C GLY A 69 -1.93 12.00 -9.12
N GLU A 70 -2.59 13.07 -9.56
CA GLU A 70 -2.09 14.43 -9.43
C GLU A 70 -1.96 14.86 -7.96
N ASP A 71 -2.94 14.52 -7.12
CA ASP A 71 -2.87 14.78 -5.68
C ASP A 71 -1.73 14.00 -5.02
N SER A 72 -1.45 12.76 -5.47
CA SER A 72 -0.32 11.97 -4.97
C SER A 72 1.03 12.62 -5.32
N ALA A 73 1.13 13.24 -6.50
CA ALA A 73 2.31 13.98 -6.90
C ALA A 73 2.47 15.31 -6.14
N LYS A 74 1.37 16.03 -5.90
CA LYS A 74 1.37 17.26 -5.09
C LYS A 74 1.73 16.97 -3.64
N SER A 75 1.13 15.96 -3.03
CA SER A 75 1.41 15.55 -1.65
C SER A 75 2.85 15.08 -1.44
N ALA A 76 3.47 14.42 -2.43
CA ALA A 76 4.90 14.12 -2.39
C ALA A 76 5.78 15.39 -2.27
N LEU A 77 5.40 16.49 -2.94
CA LEU A 77 6.08 17.78 -2.83
C LEU A 77 5.85 18.44 -1.46
N ASN A 78 4.66 18.27 -0.90
CA ASN A 78 4.33 18.73 0.47
C ASN A 78 5.13 17.97 1.55
N CYS A 79 5.66 16.78 1.24
CA CYS A 79 6.41 15.93 2.17
C CYS A 79 7.93 16.03 2.02
N THR A 80 8.46 17.06 1.34
CA THR A 80 9.91 17.18 1.07
C THR A 80 10.75 17.24 2.35
N SER A 81 10.22 17.76 3.46
CA SER A 81 10.90 17.78 4.76
C SER A 81 11.22 16.38 5.30
N VAL A 82 10.50 15.33 4.89
CA VAL A 82 10.79 13.95 5.26
C VAL A 82 12.17 13.50 4.75
N LEU A 83 12.66 14.07 3.65
CA LEU A 83 13.98 13.73 3.09
C LEU A 83 15.13 14.10 4.04
N GLU A 84 14.94 15.12 4.88
CA GLU A 84 15.91 15.53 5.91
C GLU A 84 15.92 14.56 7.11
N LEU A 85 14.85 13.78 7.27
CA LEU A 85 14.74 12.77 8.32
C LEU A 85 15.44 11.46 7.95
N VAL A 86 15.85 11.28 6.68
CA VAL A 86 16.42 10.01 6.20
C VAL A 86 17.58 9.47 7.06
N PRO A 87 18.55 10.29 7.52
CA PRO A 87 19.62 9.82 8.40
C PRO A 87 19.12 9.22 9.73
N GLN A 88 17.93 9.60 10.20
CA GLN A 88 17.41 9.27 11.53
C GLN A 88 16.62 7.95 11.59
N TYR A 89 16.33 7.30 10.45
CA TYR A 89 15.50 6.10 10.40
C TYR A 89 16.15 4.98 9.60
N ASP A 90 15.77 3.74 9.89
CA ASP A 90 16.25 2.54 9.20
C ASP A 90 15.33 2.17 8.03
N ALA A 91 14.05 2.54 8.09
CA ALA A 91 13.12 2.31 7.00
C ALA A 91 11.98 3.34 6.92
N PHE A 92 11.32 3.41 5.77
CA PHE A 92 10.25 4.36 5.48
C PHE A 92 9.07 3.66 4.81
N LEU A 93 7.87 3.83 5.38
CA LEU A 93 6.61 3.32 4.83
C LEU A 93 5.75 4.48 4.36
N VAL A 94 5.52 4.61 3.05
CA VAL A 94 4.59 5.62 2.51
C VAL A 94 3.16 5.07 2.55
N ALA A 95 2.35 5.61 3.46
CA ALA A 95 0.99 5.15 3.77
C ALA A 95 -0.08 5.81 2.89
N CYS A 96 0.14 5.81 1.57
CA CYS A 96 -0.86 6.19 0.57
C CYS A 96 -0.96 5.09 -0.48
N TYR A 97 -2.18 4.64 -0.77
CA TYR A 97 -2.41 3.58 -1.75
C TYR A 97 -2.44 4.17 -3.16
N SER A 98 -1.26 4.47 -3.69
CA SER A 98 -1.03 4.97 -5.04
C SER A 98 0.40 4.64 -5.46
N CYS A 99 0.73 4.86 -6.73
CA CYS A 99 2.12 4.84 -7.22
C CYS A 99 2.84 6.11 -6.73
N HIS A 100 2.98 6.26 -5.42
CA HIS A 100 3.25 7.55 -4.79
C HIS A 100 4.69 8.01 -5.03
N PRO A 101 4.94 9.17 -5.67
CA PRO A 101 6.30 9.60 -6.06
C PRO A 101 7.28 9.75 -4.89
N LEU A 102 6.77 9.99 -3.67
CA LEU A 102 7.58 10.05 -2.45
C LEU A 102 8.43 8.79 -2.22
N VAL A 103 7.96 7.61 -2.63
CA VAL A 103 8.75 6.36 -2.56
C VAL A 103 10.05 6.52 -3.36
N GLY A 104 9.95 7.00 -4.61
CA GLY A 104 11.11 7.27 -5.46
C GLY A 104 12.03 8.36 -4.91
N MET A 105 11.45 9.44 -4.38
CA MET A 105 12.21 10.54 -3.76
C MET A 105 13.04 10.05 -2.55
N LEU A 106 12.43 9.24 -1.68
CA LEU A 106 13.11 8.63 -0.54
C LEU A 106 14.21 7.65 -0.98
N ARG A 107 13.97 6.83 -2.00
CA ARG A 107 15.01 5.94 -2.57
C ARG A 107 16.22 6.73 -3.05
N GLN A 108 15.99 7.85 -3.74
CA GLN A 108 17.09 8.71 -4.19
C GLN A 108 17.84 9.32 -3.00
N GLN A 109 17.13 9.80 -1.98
CA GLN A 109 17.75 10.39 -0.81
C GLN A 109 18.54 9.37 0.03
N ILE A 110 18.03 8.13 0.15
CA ILE A 110 18.76 7.02 0.75
C ILE A 110 20.07 6.80 0.01
N ARG A 111 20.05 6.67 -1.33
CA ARG A 111 21.28 6.50 -2.13
C ARG A 111 22.30 7.62 -1.94
N ASN A 112 21.83 8.86 -1.75
CA ASN A 112 22.70 10.02 -1.52
C ASN A 112 23.32 10.03 -0.11
N THR A 113 22.68 9.37 0.86
CA THR A 113 23.10 9.37 2.29
C THR A 113 23.75 8.06 2.73
N ASP A 114 23.58 6.97 1.96
CA ASP A 114 24.00 5.60 2.28
C ASP A 114 25.52 5.46 2.52
N GLN A 115 26.33 6.38 2.01
CA GLN A 115 27.78 6.39 2.24
C GLN A 115 28.17 6.74 3.69
N THR A 116 27.21 7.17 4.53
CA THR A 116 27.48 7.73 5.86
C THR A 116 26.94 6.91 7.02
N THR A 117 26.18 5.83 6.78
CA THR A 117 25.51 5.06 7.84
C THR A 117 25.85 3.56 7.82
N PRO A 118 26.02 2.91 8.99
CA PRO A 118 26.42 1.49 9.05
C PRO A 118 25.30 0.50 8.70
N ARG A 119 24.02 0.91 8.77
CA ARG A 119 22.86 0.08 8.40
C ARG A 119 22.30 0.54 7.05
N LYS A 120 21.97 -0.43 6.18
CA LYS A 120 21.21 -0.18 4.95
C LYS A 120 19.82 0.36 5.31
N LYS A 121 19.31 1.27 4.47
CA LYS A 121 17.98 1.88 4.65
C LYS A 121 17.00 1.38 3.59
N TYR A 122 15.74 1.19 3.99
CA TYR A 122 14.71 0.61 3.12
C TYR A 122 13.50 1.52 2.97
N VAL A 123 12.82 1.46 1.82
CA VAL A 123 11.57 2.21 1.60
C VAL A 123 10.63 1.45 0.67
N THR A 124 9.34 1.49 1.00
CA THR A 124 8.24 1.02 0.15
C THR A 124 7.00 1.86 0.39
N GLY A 125 6.09 1.92 -0.58
CA GLY A 125 4.71 2.34 -0.36
C GLY A 125 3.82 1.14 -0.05
N ILE A 126 2.64 1.42 0.50
CA ILE A 126 1.63 0.39 0.80
C ILE A 126 1.04 -0.22 -0.47
N PHE A 127 1.09 0.49 -1.61
CA PHE A 127 0.71 -0.01 -2.92
C PHE A 127 1.68 -1.11 -3.40
N GLU A 128 2.99 -0.83 -3.45
CA GLU A 128 3.98 -1.80 -3.92
C GLU A 128 4.04 -3.02 -2.99
N ALA A 129 3.90 -2.77 -1.68
CA ALA A 129 3.90 -3.84 -0.68
C ALA A 129 2.68 -4.76 -0.81
N SER A 130 1.47 -4.23 -1.04
CA SER A 130 0.27 -5.05 -1.21
C SER A 130 0.33 -5.90 -2.48
N VAL A 131 0.85 -5.36 -3.58
CA VAL A 131 1.04 -6.08 -4.85
C VAL A 131 2.03 -7.22 -4.65
N THR A 132 3.18 -6.95 -4.03
CA THR A 132 4.23 -7.95 -3.77
C THR A 132 3.73 -9.07 -2.86
N ALA A 133 3.03 -8.71 -1.77
CA ALA A 133 2.44 -9.68 -0.86
C ALA A 133 1.38 -10.54 -1.56
N SER A 134 0.50 -9.92 -2.34
CA SER A 134 -0.52 -10.63 -3.12
C SER A 134 0.10 -11.62 -4.08
N LEU A 135 1.10 -11.21 -4.86
CA LEU A 135 1.83 -12.12 -5.74
C LEU A 135 2.45 -13.29 -4.99
N SER A 136 3.05 -13.04 -3.84
CA SER A 136 3.66 -14.09 -3.00
C SER A 136 2.62 -15.09 -2.48
N LEU A 137 1.40 -14.64 -2.21
CA LEU A 137 0.31 -15.47 -1.70
C LEU A 137 -0.35 -16.35 -2.77
N ILE A 138 -0.40 -15.88 -4.02
CA ILE A 138 -1.06 -16.60 -5.12
C ILE A 138 -0.07 -17.39 -6.00
N SER A 139 1.23 -17.13 -5.88
CA SER A 139 2.24 -17.75 -6.74
C SER A 139 2.59 -19.15 -6.24
N ALA A 140 2.29 -20.15 -7.07
CA ALA A 140 2.67 -21.54 -6.85
C ALA A 140 2.83 -22.26 -8.19
N PHE A 141 3.54 -23.40 -8.16
CA PHE A 141 3.67 -24.30 -9.30
C PHE A 141 3.01 -25.64 -8.97
N ASP A 142 2.28 -26.17 -9.94
CA ASP A 142 1.62 -27.48 -9.90
C ASP A 142 2.13 -28.36 -11.05
N PHE A 143 1.76 -29.64 -11.06
CA PHE A 143 1.98 -30.51 -12.22
C PHE A 143 1.03 -30.12 -13.36
N ALA A 144 1.53 -30.18 -14.60
CA ALA A 144 0.74 -29.86 -15.79
C ALA A 144 -0.51 -30.77 -15.90
N SER A 145 -0.36 -32.02 -15.48
CA SER A 145 -1.42 -33.01 -15.28
C SER A 145 -1.00 -34.02 -14.20
N PRO A 146 -1.93 -34.78 -13.59
CA PRO A 146 -1.58 -35.80 -12.60
C PRO A 146 -0.54 -36.79 -13.15
N GLY A 147 0.58 -36.93 -12.44
CA GLY A 147 1.69 -37.81 -12.84
C GLY A 147 2.64 -37.23 -13.91
N ALA A 148 2.43 -36.00 -14.38
CA ALA A 148 3.35 -35.38 -15.34
C ALA A 148 4.67 -34.95 -14.68
N LEU A 149 5.80 -35.12 -15.37
CA LEU A 149 7.09 -34.53 -14.98
C LEU A 149 7.28 -33.11 -15.56
N LYS A 150 6.18 -32.39 -15.79
CA LYS A 150 6.17 -31.01 -16.27
C LYS A 150 5.42 -30.14 -15.29
N LYS A 151 6.02 -29.00 -14.93
CA LYS A 151 5.42 -28.00 -14.03
C LYS A 151 4.56 -27.02 -14.84
N LYS A 152 3.49 -26.51 -14.23
CA LYS A 152 2.72 -25.35 -14.66
C LYS A 152 2.59 -24.37 -13.52
N GLN A 153 2.45 -23.09 -13.84
CA GLN A 153 2.12 -22.07 -12.85
C GLN A 153 0.63 -22.19 -12.49
N VAL A 154 0.28 -22.00 -11.21
CA VAL A 154 -1.12 -21.89 -10.78
C VAL A 154 -1.74 -20.61 -11.36
N GLU A 155 -3.00 -20.69 -11.79
CA GLU A 155 -3.69 -19.63 -12.54
C GLU A 155 -4.31 -18.52 -11.67
N GLU A 156 -4.08 -18.55 -10.35
CA GLU A 156 -4.66 -17.56 -9.43
C GLU A 156 -4.19 -16.13 -9.76
N THR A 157 -5.11 -15.20 -9.61
CA THR A 157 -4.88 -13.76 -9.78
C THR A 157 -5.07 -13.01 -8.46
N PHE A 158 -4.62 -11.77 -8.41
CA PHE A 158 -5.02 -10.84 -7.36
C PHE A 158 -5.74 -9.63 -7.96
N GLY A 159 -6.56 -8.95 -7.17
CA GLY A 159 -7.18 -7.69 -7.56
C GLY A 159 -7.14 -6.65 -6.45
N ILE A 160 -7.63 -5.45 -6.75
CA ILE A 160 -7.65 -4.32 -5.81
C ILE A 160 -9.09 -3.81 -5.67
N ILE A 161 -9.55 -3.63 -4.44
CA ILE A 161 -10.79 -2.88 -4.15
C ILE A 161 -10.41 -1.52 -3.57
N THR A 162 -10.80 -0.44 -4.23
CA THR A 162 -10.44 0.94 -3.85
C THR A 162 -11.65 1.86 -3.69
N THR A 163 -11.39 3.13 -3.44
CA THR A 163 -12.37 4.18 -3.14
C THR A 163 -13.03 4.71 -4.42
N GLY A 164 -12.61 5.88 -4.89
CA GLY A 164 -13.21 6.60 -6.00
C GLY A 164 -12.86 6.02 -7.37
N SER A 165 -13.69 6.33 -8.37
CA SER A 165 -13.55 5.83 -9.75
C SER A 165 -12.24 6.26 -10.42
N ALA A 166 -11.71 7.44 -10.07
CA ALA A 166 -10.45 7.95 -10.60
C ALA A 166 -9.26 7.00 -10.37
N TRP A 167 -9.33 6.15 -9.35
CA TRP A 167 -8.27 5.19 -9.03
C TRP A 167 -8.27 3.95 -9.92
N LYS A 168 -9.38 3.63 -10.62
CA LYS A 168 -9.48 2.39 -11.41
C LYS A 168 -8.39 2.32 -12.48
N ASP A 169 -8.33 3.33 -13.32
CA ASP A 169 -7.35 3.38 -14.41
C ASP A 169 -5.93 3.62 -13.90
N GLU A 170 -5.79 4.48 -12.88
CA GLU A 170 -4.50 4.83 -12.28
C GLU A 170 -3.81 3.60 -11.67
N LEU A 171 -4.52 2.86 -10.81
CA LEU A 171 -3.98 1.67 -10.17
C LEU A 171 -3.82 0.51 -11.15
N THR A 172 -4.68 0.41 -12.18
CA THR A 172 -4.52 -0.58 -13.24
C THR A 172 -3.22 -0.36 -14.02
N ARG A 173 -2.94 0.89 -14.41
CA ARG A 173 -1.66 1.26 -15.04
C ARG A 173 -0.49 1.01 -14.08
N GLY A 174 -0.62 1.45 -12.84
CA GLY A 174 0.42 1.28 -11.82
C GLY A 174 0.86 -0.16 -11.61
N VAL A 175 -0.09 -1.10 -11.49
CA VAL A 175 0.21 -2.52 -11.35
C VAL A 175 0.87 -3.05 -12.63
N THR A 176 0.37 -2.66 -13.80
CA THR A 176 0.93 -3.09 -15.08
C THR A 176 2.38 -2.64 -15.25
N GLU A 177 2.67 -1.37 -14.98
CA GLU A 177 4.02 -0.80 -15.02
C GLU A 177 4.95 -1.49 -14.01
N MET A 178 4.48 -1.74 -12.79
CA MET A 178 5.25 -2.42 -11.75
C MET A 178 5.61 -3.87 -12.13
N LEU A 179 4.68 -4.61 -12.75
CA LEU A 179 4.86 -6.05 -12.97
C LEU A 179 5.49 -6.41 -14.32
N VAL A 180 5.12 -5.71 -15.38
CA VAL A 180 5.49 -6.07 -16.75
C VAL A 180 6.00 -4.89 -17.58
N GLY A 181 5.97 -3.67 -17.03
CA GLY A 181 6.36 -2.43 -17.71
C GLY A 181 5.33 -1.94 -18.72
N GLN A 182 4.89 -2.79 -19.65
CA GLN A 182 3.84 -2.52 -20.64
C GLN A 182 3.02 -3.78 -20.93
N GLY A 183 1.76 -3.61 -21.35
CA GLY A 183 0.87 -4.71 -21.74
C GLY A 183 -0.13 -5.09 -20.65
N SER A 184 -0.27 -6.39 -20.37
CA SER A 184 -1.16 -6.89 -19.31
C SER A 184 -0.46 -7.98 -18.49
N SER A 185 -0.79 -8.04 -17.20
CA SER A 185 -0.31 -9.10 -16.31
C SER A 185 -1.37 -10.19 -16.20
N PRO A 186 -1.07 -11.46 -16.54
CA PRO A 186 -2.02 -12.57 -16.37
C PRO A 186 -2.28 -12.89 -14.88
N ARG A 187 -1.57 -12.24 -13.95
CA ARG A 187 -1.71 -12.42 -12.50
C ARG A 187 -2.59 -11.35 -11.87
N PHE A 188 -3.10 -10.39 -12.63
CA PHE A 188 -3.87 -9.26 -12.13
C PHE A 188 -5.30 -9.27 -12.67
N ALA A 189 -6.28 -9.44 -11.79
CA ALA A 189 -7.70 -9.46 -12.11
C ALA A 189 -8.27 -8.07 -12.40
N GLY A 190 -7.56 -7.00 -11.99
CA GLY A 190 -7.98 -5.63 -12.17
C GLY A 190 -8.32 -4.90 -10.87
N VAL A 191 -8.97 -3.75 -11.03
CA VAL A 191 -9.35 -2.84 -9.95
C VAL A 191 -10.86 -2.63 -9.98
N GLU A 192 -11.52 -2.74 -8.83
CA GLU A 192 -12.90 -2.31 -8.66
C GLU A 192 -13.01 -1.25 -7.56
N THR A 193 -14.03 -0.41 -7.68
CA THR A 193 -14.18 0.80 -6.86
C THR A 193 -15.48 0.74 -6.09
N THR A 194 -15.49 1.20 -4.85
CA THR A 194 -16.71 1.41 -4.06
C THR A 194 -17.56 2.56 -4.60
N GLY A 195 -16.91 3.51 -5.29
CA GLY A 195 -17.55 4.73 -5.78
C GLY A 195 -17.63 5.84 -4.74
N LEU A 196 -17.10 5.62 -3.53
CA LEU A 196 -16.96 6.63 -2.48
C LEU A 196 -15.54 7.23 -2.52
N THR A 197 -15.40 8.52 -2.24
CA THR A 197 -14.09 9.14 -1.99
C THR A 197 -13.48 8.64 -0.68
N ALA A 198 -12.18 8.91 -0.45
CA ALA A 198 -11.51 8.50 0.79
C ALA A 198 -12.14 9.15 2.04
N VAL A 199 -12.66 10.37 1.92
CA VAL A 199 -13.37 11.06 3.01
C VAL A 199 -14.75 10.42 3.22
N GLU A 200 -15.51 10.21 2.15
CA GLU A 200 -16.86 9.61 2.23
C GLU A 200 -16.83 8.22 2.85
N LEU A 201 -15.76 7.46 2.63
CA LEU A 201 -15.56 6.14 3.26
C LEU A 201 -15.61 6.20 4.80
N HIS A 202 -15.24 7.33 5.41
CA HIS A 202 -15.24 7.53 6.85
C HIS A 202 -16.44 8.32 7.39
N THR A 203 -17.15 9.07 6.53
CA THR A 203 -18.30 9.89 6.93
C THR A 203 -19.65 9.27 6.57
N THR A 204 -19.67 8.33 5.62
CA THR A 204 -20.88 7.61 5.21
C THR A 204 -21.25 6.55 6.26
N ALA A 205 -22.55 6.28 6.41
CA ALA A 205 -23.02 5.24 7.30
C ALA A 205 -22.37 3.88 6.95
N TRP A 206 -21.93 3.15 7.98
CA TRP A 206 -21.22 1.88 7.81
C TRP A 206 -21.96 0.88 6.92
N GLU A 207 -23.28 0.78 7.04
CA GLU A 207 -24.07 -0.17 6.24
C GLU A 207 -23.95 0.09 4.73
N GLU A 208 -23.98 1.37 4.33
CA GLU A 208 -23.81 1.75 2.92
C GLU A 208 -22.36 1.50 2.47
N VAL A 209 -21.36 1.85 3.29
CA VAL A 209 -19.94 1.57 2.99
C VAL A 209 -19.71 0.08 2.80
N LYS A 210 -20.23 -0.73 3.71
CA LYS A 210 -20.15 -2.20 3.69
C LYS A 210 -20.77 -2.75 2.41
N GLN A 211 -21.99 -2.31 2.07
CA GLN A 211 -22.69 -2.75 0.87
C GLN A 211 -21.90 -2.42 -0.41
N ARG A 212 -21.34 -1.20 -0.53
CA ARG A 212 -20.51 -0.80 -1.67
C ARG A 212 -19.24 -1.65 -1.81
N ILE A 213 -18.61 -2.01 -0.70
CA ILE A 213 -17.43 -2.88 -0.68
C ILE A 213 -17.78 -4.29 -1.13
N ILE A 214 -18.90 -4.85 -0.64
CA ILE A 214 -19.41 -6.17 -1.05
C ILE A 214 -19.64 -6.18 -2.56
N GLU A 215 -20.36 -5.20 -3.09
CA GLU A 215 -20.67 -5.11 -4.52
C GLU A 215 -19.41 -4.96 -5.38
N ALA A 216 -18.46 -4.12 -4.97
CA ALA A 216 -17.18 -3.96 -5.65
C ALA A 216 -16.39 -5.28 -5.67
N THR A 217 -16.37 -5.99 -4.54
CA THR A 217 -15.73 -7.30 -4.43
C THR A 217 -16.36 -8.30 -5.39
N GLN A 218 -17.69 -8.40 -5.39
CA GLN A 218 -18.38 -9.31 -6.29
C GLN A 218 -18.14 -8.98 -7.77
N ARG A 219 -18.10 -7.68 -8.14
CA ARG A 219 -17.74 -7.27 -9.51
C ARG A 219 -16.34 -7.74 -9.87
N LEU A 220 -15.36 -7.56 -8.98
CA LEU A 220 -13.98 -7.97 -9.22
C LEU A 220 -13.90 -9.48 -9.46
N LEU A 221 -14.54 -10.27 -8.61
CA LEU A 221 -14.52 -11.73 -8.66
C LEU A 221 -15.24 -12.29 -9.89
N ARG A 222 -16.37 -11.70 -10.30
CA ARG A 222 -17.13 -12.12 -11.49
C ARG A 222 -16.44 -11.76 -12.80
N ASN A 223 -15.75 -10.63 -12.85
CA ASN A 223 -15.10 -10.13 -14.06
C ASN A 223 -13.67 -10.66 -14.23
N ALA A 224 -13.11 -11.34 -13.22
CA ALA A 224 -11.75 -11.85 -13.26
C ALA A 224 -11.58 -12.95 -14.32
N PRO A 225 -10.48 -12.94 -15.09
CA PRO A 225 -10.23 -13.94 -16.13
C PRO A 225 -9.81 -15.31 -15.55
N SER A 226 -9.41 -15.34 -14.28
CA SER A 226 -8.99 -16.55 -13.56
C SER A 226 -9.30 -16.35 -12.07
N PRO A 227 -9.36 -17.42 -11.25
CA PRO A 227 -9.74 -17.32 -9.84
C PRO A 227 -8.92 -16.28 -9.08
N VAL A 228 -9.60 -15.42 -8.32
CA VAL A 228 -8.93 -14.41 -7.49
C VAL A 228 -8.55 -15.03 -6.16
N GLY A 229 -7.26 -15.26 -5.96
CA GLY A 229 -6.70 -15.81 -4.71
C GLY A 229 -6.37 -14.74 -3.67
N ALA A 230 -6.23 -13.47 -4.07
CA ALA A 230 -5.94 -12.36 -3.15
C ALA A 230 -6.61 -11.04 -3.57
N ILE A 231 -6.99 -10.22 -2.58
CA ILE A 231 -7.56 -8.89 -2.77
C ILE A 231 -6.80 -7.89 -1.89
N CYS A 232 -6.25 -6.85 -2.51
CA CYS A 232 -5.66 -5.73 -1.79
C CYS A 232 -6.73 -4.71 -1.36
N LEU A 233 -6.61 -4.20 -0.13
CA LEU A 233 -7.32 -3.01 0.33
C LEU A 233 -6.68 -1.76 -0.29
N GLY A 234 -7.38 -1.13 -1.22
CA GLY A 234 -6.89 -0.07 -2.10
C GLY A 234 -6.89 1.34 -1.50
N CYS A 235 -6.87 1.46 -0.18
CA CYS A 235 -6.78 2.72 0.55
C CYS A 235 -6.30 2.48 1.98
N ALA A 236 -5.46 3.38 2.52
CA ALA A 236 -5.02 3.29 3.92
C ALA A 236 -6.20 3.38 4.91
N GLY A 237 -7.28 4.09 4.54
CA GLY A 237 -8.50 4.21 5.34
C GLY A 237 -9.40 2.98 5.32
N MET A 238 -9.08 1.95 4.52
CA MET A 238 -9.88 0.71 4.45
C MET A 238 -9.45 -0.35 5.48
N ALA A 239 -8.45 -0.08 6.30
CA ALA A 239 -8.05 -0.99 7.36
C ALA A 239 -9.22 -1.23 8.34
N GLY A 240 -9.47 -2.50 8.68
CA GLY A 240 -10.64 -2.89 9.46
C GLY A 240 -11.89 -3.18 8.62
N MET A 241 -11.84 -3.02 7.29
CA MET A 241 -12.96 -3.34 6.38
C MET A 241 -12.81 -4.73 5.72
N GLU A 242 -11.90 -5.58 6.22
CA GLU A 242 -11.64 -6.92 5.69
C GLU A 242 -12.90 -7.80 5.75
N GLU A 243 -13.74 -7.61 6.76
CA GLU A 243 -14.98 -8.38 6.91
C GLU A 243 -15.94 -8.16 5.74
N ALA A 244 -16.08 -6.91 5.27
CA ALA A 244 -16.95 -6.59 4.13
C ALA A 244 -16.42 -7.21 2.83
N ILE A 245 -15.10 -7.20 2.61
CA ILE A 245 -14.46 -7.90 1.48
C ILE A 245 -14.69 -9.41 1.61
N ARG A 246 -14.51 -9.98 2.81
CA ARG A 246 -14.71 -11.41 3.07
C ARG A 246 -16.14 -11.82 2.74
N GLU A 247 -17.12 -11.05 3.19
CA GLU A 247 -18.53 -11.30 2.91
C GLU A 247 -18.79 -11.27 1.40
N GLY A 248 -18.27 -10.27 0.68
CA GLY A 248 -18.35 -10.21 -0.78
C GLY A 248 -17.72 -11.42 -1.47
N CYS A 249 -16.61 -11.95 -0.93
CA CYS A 249 -15.98 -13.17 -1.44
C CYS A 249 -16.86 -14.39 -1.25
N VAL A 250 -17.42 -14.58 -0.05
CA VAL A 250 -18.29 -15.72 0.27
C VAL A 250 -19.58 -15.67 -0.56
N GLN A 251 -20.17 -14.49 -0.75
CA GLN A 251 -21.35 -14.34 -1.59
C GLN A 251 -21.07 -14.65 -3.08
N ALA A 252 -19.85 -14.39 -3.57
CA ALA A 252 -19.49 -14.64 -4.97
C ALA A 252 -18.97 -16.06 -5.26
N TYR A 253 -18.15 -16.61 -4.36
CA TYR A 253 -17.45 -17.90 -4.55
C TYR A 253 -17.97 -19.01 -3.63
N GLY A 254 -18.97 -18.76 -2.78
CA GLY A 254 -19.42 -19.72 -1.77
C GLY A 254 -18.34 -19.96 -0.71
N GLU A 255 -18.22 -21.21 -0.24
CA GLU A 255 -17.22 -21.61 0.76
C GLU A 255 -15.77 -21.30 0.35
N GLU A 256 -15.46 -21.39 -0.95
CA GLU A 256 -14.13 -21.03 -1.47
C GLU A 256 -13.81 -19.54 -1.26
N GLY A 257 -14.83 -18.70 -1.06
CA GLY A 257 -14.69 -17.31 -0.69
C GLY A 257 -13.92 -17.08 0.61
N HIS A 258 -13.85 -18.08 1.52
CA HIS A 258 -13.01 -18.02 2.72
C HIS A 258 -11.50 -18.15 2.44
N ARG A 259 -11.13 -18.71 1.27
CA ARG A 259 -9.71 -18.94 0.92
C ARG A 259 -9.03 -17.70 0.35
N VAL A 260 -9.79 -16.75 -0.20
CA VAL A 260 -9.27 -15.49 -0.76
C VAL A 260 -8.49 -14.75 0.33
N ARG A 261 -7.26 -14.35 0.06
CA ARG A 261 -6.42 -13.62 1.03
C ARG A 261 -6.70 -12.12 0.93
N ILE A 262 -7.01 -11.49 2.04
CA ILE A 262 -7.24 -10.03 2.10
C ILE A 262 -5.95 -9.39 2.57
N VAL A 263 -5.41 -8.47 1.77
CA VAL A 263 -4.10 -7.88 1.98
C VAL A 263 -4.26 -6.41 2.33
N ASP A 264 -3.97 -6.08 3.57
CA ASP A 264 -3.76 -4.70 4.02
C ASP A 264 -2.33 -4.25 3.64
N GLY A 265 -2.24 -3.22 2.80
CA GLY A 265 -0.95 -2.67 2.36
C GLY A 265 -0.11 -2.08 3.50
N VAL A 266 -0.74 -1.59 4.58
CA VAL A 266 -0.05 -1.08 5.77
C VAL A 266 0.67 -2.22 6.49
N VAL A 267 -0.05 -3.32 6.73
CA VAL A 267 0.50 -4.53 7.36
C VAL A 267 1.58 -5.16 6.48
N ALA A 268 1.29 -5.32 5.19
CA ALA A 268 2.23 -5.89 4.21
C ALA A 268 3.52 -5.05 4.13
N GLY A 269 3.39 -3.72 4.07
CA GLY A 269 4.52 -2.80 3.99
C GLY A 269 5.37 -2.81 5.26
N ALA A 270 4.73 -2.77 6.44
CA ALA A 270 5.44 -2.88 7.71
C ALA A 270 6.20 -4.20 7.82
N GLY A 271 5.55 -5.33 7.54
CA GLY A 271 6.20 -6.65 7.56
C GLY A 271 7.38 -6.75 6.60
N ASN A 272 7.24 -6.24 5.37
CA ASN A 272 8.31 -6.23 4.39
C ASN A 272 9.52 -5.39 4.85
N LEU A 273 9.30 -4.20 5.38
CA LEU A 273 10.38 -3.34 5.87
C LEU A 273 11.08 -3.95 7.09
N VAL A 274 10.32 -4.53 8.03
CA VAL A 274 10.90 -5.24 9.17
C VAL A 274 11.76 -6.42 8.71
N ALA A 275 11.26 -7.23 7.77
CA ALA A 275 12.03 -8.31 7.18
C ALA A 275 13.30 -7.80 6.49
N SER A 276 13.20 -6.71 5.72
CA SER A 276 14.33 -6.11 5.03
C SER A 276 15.40 -5.60 5.98
N CYS A 277 15.01 -4.90 7.05
CA CYS A 277 15.92 -4.44 8.09
C CYS A 277 16.66 -5.60 8.77
N LYS A 278 15.94 -6.68 9.12
CA LYS A 278 16.54 -7.84 9.81
C LYS A 278 17.41 -8.69 8.88
N ALA A 279 17.00 -8.86 7.62
CA ALA A 279 17.71 -9.69 6.64
C ALA A 279 18.87 -8.95 5.96
N ALA A 280 18.90 -7.62 6.04
CA ALA A 280 19.90 -6.78 5.39
C ALA A 280 20.02 -6.98 3.86
N PHE A 281 18.88 -7.21 3.17
CA PHE A 281 18.80 -7.31 1.71
C PHE A 281 19.57 -6.20 1.00
#